data_AF-A0A2D7N9N6-F1
#
_entry.id   AF-A0A2D7N9N6-F1
#
_cell.length_a   1.000
_cell.length_b   1.000
_cell.length_c   1.000
_cell.angle_alpha   90.00
_cell.angle_beta   90.00
_cell.angle_gamma   90.00
#
_symmetry.space_group_name_H-M   'P 1'
#
loop_
_entity.id
_entity.type
_entity.pdbx_description
1 polymer ?
#
loop_
_entity_poly.entity_id
_entity_poly.type
_entity_poly.pdbx_seq_one_letter_code
_entity_poly.pdbx_strand_id
1 'polypeptide(L)'
;MIGEVAAVISALKALNDGIATLKQGAQNANSLQALVGRWASADEQYREVEQKRAGALSYKDAIAMESAKRQLNNFDQQLKDICMMQGQFDLYTSIKKRMEDARIAHEREVRRIKKRRAEFRKNLGIAGTVLLGWVCFMGFLWFVIWFLGQVR
;
A
#
# COMPACT_ATOMS: atom_id res chain seq x y z
N MET A 1 -5.67 -17.55 3.74
CA MET A 1 -5.97 -16.16 3.37
C MET A 1 -5.06 -15.25 4.14
N ILE A 2 -4.06 -14.72 3.45
CA ILE A 2 -3.22 -13.64 3.97
C ILE A 2 -4.11 -12.41 4.20
N GLY A 3 -3.90 -11.68 5.30
CA GLY A 3 -4.74 -10.52 5.66
C GLY A 3 -4.82 -9.45 4.57
N GLU A 4 -3.76 -9.30 3.77
CA GLU A 4 -3.70 -8.38 2.63
C GLU A 4 -4.69 -8.80 1.51
N VAL A 5 -4.85 -10.11 1.24
CA VAL A 5 -5.83 -10.63 0.26
C VAL A 5 -7.26 -10.47 0.79
N ALA A 6 -7.47 -10.64 2.09
CA ALA A 6 -8.78 -10.41 2.72
C ALA A 6 -9.22 -8.93 2.63
N ALA A 7 -8.28 -7.99 2.75
CA ALA A 7 -8.54 -6.57 2.56
C ALA A 7 -9.03 -6.26 1.13
N VAL A 8 -8.37 -6.84 0.11
CA VAL A 8 -8.78 -6.69 -1.30
C VAL A 8 -10.21 -7.22 -1.51
N ILE A 9 -10.52 -8.42 -1.00
CA ILE A 9 -11.87 -8.99 -1.14
C ILE A 9 -12.92 -8.13 -0.42
N SER A 10 -12.60 -7.59 0.76
CA SER A 10 -13.50 -6.70 1.49
C SER A 10 -13.76 -5.40 0.72
N ALA A 11 -12.72 -4.80 0.14
CA ALA A 11 -12.85 -3.61 -0.71
C ALA A 11 -13.71 -3.89 -1.95
N LEU A 12 -13.56 -5.06 -2.56
CA LEU A 12 -14.37 -5.50 -3.70
C LEU A 12 -15.83 -5.77 -3.35
N LYS A 13 -16.10 -6.32 -2.16
CA LYS A 13 -17.47 -6.49 -1.70
C LYS A 13 -18.15 -5.12 -1.55
N ALA A 14 -17.47 -4.16 -0.92
CA ALA A 14 -17.96 -2.79 -0.81
C ALA A 14 -18.12 -2.08 -2.17
N LEU A 15 -17.33 -2.48 -3.18
CA LEU A 15 -17.46 -2.03 -4.55
C LEU A 15 -18.72 -2.61 -5.20
N ASN A 16 -18.92 -3.93 -5.14
CA ASN A 16 -20.09 -4.60 -5.71
C ASN A 16 -21.40 -4.06 -5.12
N ASP A 17 -21.44 -3.84 -3.80
CA ASP A 17 -22.61 -3.26 -3.13
C ASP A 17 -22.89 -1.84 -3.65
N GLY A 18 -21.85 -1.03 -3.86
CA GLY A 18 -21.99 0.32 -4.40
C GLY A 18 -22.41 0.36 -5.87
N ILE A 19 -21.98 -0.60 -6.70
CA ILE A 19 -22.41 -0.74 -8.10
C ILE A 19 -23.92 -0.99 -8.16
N ALA A 20 -24.44 -1.86 -7.29
CA ALA A 20 -25.87 -2.13 -7.21
C ALA A 20 -26.64 -0.83 -6.90
N THR A 21 -26.11 0.00 -6.01
CA THR A 21 -26.67 1.32 -5.70
C THR A 21 -26.56 2.30 -6.87
N LEU A 22 -25.46 2.30 -7.64
CA LEU A 22 -25.31 3.16 -8.83
C LEU A 22 -26.30 2.80 -9.93
N LYS A 23 -26.54 1.50 -10.16
CA LYS A 23 -27.53 1.06 -11.16
C LYS A 23 -28.95 1.47 -10.76
N GLN A 24 -29.25 1.51 -9.46
CA GLN A 24 -30.56 1.92 -8.94
C GLN A 24 -30.72 3.45 -8.82
N GLY A 25 -29.61 4.21 -8.75
CA GLY A 25 -29.61 5.65 -8.47
C GLY A 25 -28.63 6.43 -9.34
N ALA A 26 -28.58 6.13 -10.65
CA ALA A 26 -27.61 6.62 -11.63
C ALA A 26 -27.53 8.17 -11.79
N GLN A 27 -28.38 8.92 -11.09
CA GLN A 27 -28.43 10.39 -11.14
C GLN A 27 -27.53 11.08 -10.11
N ASN A 28 -26.93 10.35 -9.16
CA ASN A 28 -26.11 10.98 -8.10
C ASN A 28 -24.61 10.97 -8.46
N ALA A 29 -24.10 12.08 -9.01
CA ALA A 29 -22.67 12.23 -9.31
C ALA A 29 -21.75 11.98 -8.09
N ASN A 30 -22.22 12.27 -6.88
CA ASN A 30 -21.49 12.03 -5.63
C ASN A 30 -21.32 10.53 -5.30
N SER A 31 -22.28 9.67 -5.65
CA SER A 31 -22.13 8.22 -5.42
C SER A 31 -21.12 7.63 -6.40
N LEU A 32 -21.07 8.15 -7.63
CA LEU A 32 -20.12 7.73 -8.65
C LEU A 32 -18.67 8.09 -8.26
N GLN A 33 -18.45 9.30 -7.73
CA GLN A 33 -17.14 9.71 -7.20
C GLN A 33 -16.68 8.82 -6.03
N ALA A 34 -17.57 8.54 -5.08
CA ALA A 34 -17.25 7.68 -3.94
C ALA A 34 -16.91 6.24 -4.37
N LEU A 35 -17.61 5.71 -5.38
CA LEU A 35 -17.35 4.38 -5.92
C LEU A 35 -16.06 4.30 -6.71
N VAL A 36 -15.77 5.31 -7.52
CA VAL A 36 -14.48 5.43 -8.22
C VAL A 36 -13.34 5.49 -7.20
N GLY A 37 -13.49 6.21 -6.08
CA GLY A 37 -12.49 6.25 -5.01
C GLY A 37 -12.28 4.89 -4.32
N ARG A 38 -13.36 4.12 -4.12
CA ARG A 38 -13.29 2.74 -3.60
C ARG A 38 -12.64 1.79 -4.60
N TRP A 39 -12.96 1.93 -5.88
CA TRP A 39 -12.32 1.16 -6.96
C TRP A 39 -10.83 1.43 -7.03
N ALA A 40 -10.43 2.70 -7.01
CA ALA A 40 -9.02 3.11 -7.03
C ALA A 40 -8.26 2.47 -5.87
N SER A 41 -8.82 2.54 -4.67
CA SER A 41 -8.24 1.93 -3.46
C SER A 41 -8.14 0.40 -3.58
N ALA A 42 -9.16 -0.25 -4.15
CA ALA A 42 -9.17 -1.70 -4.33
C ALA A 42 -8.15 -2.17 -5.38
N ASP A 43 -8.01 -1.44 -6.50
CA ASP A 43 -7.01 -1.69 -7.53
C ASP A 43 -5.58 -1.51 -6.99
N GLU A 44 -5.37 -0.47 -6.19
CA GLU A 44 -4.10 -0.24 -5.53
C GLU A 44 -3.73 -1.38 -4.58
N GLN A 45 -4.64 -1.77 -3.69
CA GLN A 45 -4.40 -2.90 -2.77
C GLN A 45 -4.15 -4.20 -3.54
N TYR A 46 -4.91 -4.47 -4.61
CA TYR A 46 -4.70 -5.63 -5.47
C TYR A 46 -3.27 -5.64 -6.04
N ARG A 47 -2.83 -4.52 -6.62
CA ARG A 47 -1.48 -4.39 -7.19
C ARG A 47 -0.38 -4.49 -6.13
N GLU A 48 -0.60 -3.92 -4.95
CA GLU A 48 0.37 -4.06 -3.86
C GLU A 48 0.56 -5.52 -3.45
N VAL A 49 -0.53 -6.27 -3.33
CA VAL A 49 -0.49 -7.70 -2.99
C VAL A 49 0.19 -8.49 -4.11
N GLU A 50 -0.15 -8.21 -5.37
CA GLU A 50 0.47 -8.85 -6.53
C GLU A 50 1.99 -8.60 -6.56
N GLN A 51 2.44 -7.37 -6.32
CA GLN A 51 3.87 -7.02 -6.28
C GLN A 51 4.61 -7.61 -5.08
N LYS A 52 3.99 -7.60 -3.88
CA LYS A 52 4.63 -8.09 -2.64
C LYS A 52 4.64 -9.62 -2.56
N ARG A 53 3.69 -10.29 -3.22
CA ARG A 53 3.45 -11.74 -3.06
C ARG A 53 3.53 -12.53 -4.36
N ALA A 54 4.10 -11.95 -5.43
CA ALA A 54 4.40 -12.68 -6.67
C ALA A 54 5.18 -13.97 -6.35
N GLY A 55 4.55 -15.12 -6.59
CA GLY A 55 5.13 -16.46 -6.35
C GLY A 55 4.98 -17.03 -4.93
N ALA A 56 4.43 -16.28 -3.97
CA ALA A 56 4.28 -16.73 -2.57
C ALA A 56 2.81 -16.88 -2.11
N LEU A 57 1.85 -16.74 -3.04
CA LEU A 57 0.42 -16.89 -2.76
C LEU A 57 0.05 -18.37 -2.70
N SER A 58 -0.70 -18.76 -1.65
CA SER A 58 -1.37 -20.06 -1.62
C SER A 58 -2.37 -20.16 -2.78
N TYR A 59 -2.61 -21.36 -3.30
CA TYR A 59 -3.54 -21.61 -4.42
C TYR A 59 -4.91 -20.94 -4.22
N LYS A 60 -5.47 -21.01 -3.00
CA LYS A 60 -6.75 -20.36 -2.65
C LYS A 60 -6.68 -18.84 -2.77
N ASP A 61 -5.56 -18.25 -2.35
CA ASP A 61 -5.37 -16.80 -2.36
C ASP A 61 -5.09 -16.32 -3.80
N ALA A 62 -4.41 -17.11 -4.63
CA ALA A 62 -4.22 -16.84 -6.05
C ALA A 62 -5.55 -16.82 -6.82
N ILE A 63 -6.43 -17.80 -6.60
CA ILE A 63 -7.78 -17.82 -7.20
C ILE A 63 -8.59 -16.60 -6.75
N ALA A 64 -8.53 -16.25 -5.46
CA ALA A 64 -9.21 -15.07 -4.95
C ALA A 64 -8.70 -13.79 -5.63
N MET A 65 -7.38 -13.68 -5.84
CA MET A 65 -6.77 -12.57 -6.58
C MET A 65 -7.18 -12.54 -8.06
N GLU A 66 -7.29 -13.68 -8.75
CA GLU A 66 -7.82 -13.68 -10.12
C GLU A 66 -9.27 -13.23 -10.18
N SER A 67 -10.10 -13.67 -9.22
CA SER A 67 -11.49 -13.23 -9.13
C SER A 67 -11.59 -11.73 -8.84
N ALA A 68 -10.67 -11.21 -8.03
CA ALA A 68 -10.54 -9.79 -7.72
C ALA A 68 -10.22 -8.97 -8.97
N LYS A 69 -9.22 -9.41 -9.75
CA LYS A 69 -8.85 -8.78 -11.03
C LYS A 69 -10.04 -8.69 -11.98
N ARG A 70 -10.82 -9.77 -12.11
CA ARG A 70 -12.02 -9.79 -12.95
C ARG A 70 -13.07 -8.80 -12.48
N GLN A 71 -13.32 -8.71 -11.17
CA GLN A 71 -14.28 -7.77 -10.60
C GLN A 71 -13.86 -6.30 -10.83
N LEU A 72 -12.57 -5.98 -10.65
CA LEU A 72 -12.04 -4.64 -10.93
C LEU A 72 -12.22 -4.26 -12.41
N ASN A 73 -11.95 -5.19 -13.33
CA ASN A 73 -12.09 -4.94 -14.76
C ASN A 73 -13.57 -4.78 -15.17
N ASN A 74 -14.46 -5.59 -14.60
CA ASN A 74 -15.89 -5.47 -14.82
C ASN A 74 -16.43 -4.12 -14.33
N PHE A 75 -15.91 -3.59 -13.22
CA PHE A 75 -16.26 -2.25 -12.76
C PHE A 75 -15.80 -1.16 -13.73
N ASP A 76 -14.56 -1.23 -14.24
CA ASP A 76 -14.05 -0.24 -15.20
C ASP A 76 -14.90 -0.19 -16.47
N GLN A 77 -15.33 -1.36 -16.97
CA GLN A 77 -16.27 -1.46 -18.09
C GLN A 77 -17.62 -0.83 -17.76
N GLN A 78 -18.21 -1.15 -16.60
CA GLN A 78 -19.49 -0.58 -16.19
C GLN A 78 -19.42 0.93 -15.98
N LEU A 79 -18.32 1.43 -15.42
CA LEU A 79 -18.06 2.86 -15.27
C LEU A 79 -18.01 3.53 -16.65
N LYS A 80 -17.29 2.93 -17.59
CA LYS A 80 -17.21 3.42 -18.97
C LYS A 80 -18.60 3.43 -19.63
N ASP A 81 -19.38 2.37 -19.48
CA ASP A 81 -20.73 2.27 -20.06
C ASP A 81 -21.66 3.34 -19.48
N ILE A 82 -21.62 3.56 -18.17
CA ILE A 82 -22.40 4.63 -17.51
C ILE A 82 -22.00 6.00 -18.05
N CYS A 83 -20.71 6.29 -18.13
CA CYS A 83 -20.22 7.57 -18.66
C CYS A 83 -20.57 7.74 -20.15
N MET A 84 -20.53 6.68 -20.97
CA MET A 84 -20.94 6.73 -22.37
C MET A 84 -22.45 6.93 -22.54
N MET A 85 -23.27 6.25 -21.74
CA MET A 85 -24.74 6.45 -21.74
C MET A 85 -25.14 7.87 -21.34
N GLN A 86 -24.37 8.51 -20.45
CA GLN A 86 -24.59 9.90 -20.03
C GLN A 86 -24.02 10.94 -21.01
N GLY A 87 -23.38 10.52 -22.11
CA GLY A 87 -22.69 11.42 -23.03
C GLY A 87 -21.46 12.09 -22.42
N GLN A 88 -20.97 11.61 -21.27
CA GLN A 88 -19.96 12.25 -20.45
C GLN A 88 -18.64 11.48 -20.50
N PHE A 89 -18.14 11.23 -21.71
CA PHE A 89 -16.88 10.52 -21.93
C PHE A 89 -15.65 11.26 -21.38
N ASP A 90 -15.71 12.60 -21.36
CA ASP A 90 -14.67 13.44 -20.75
C ASP A 90 -14.56 13.20 -19.23
N LEU A 91 -15.68 12.90 -18.56
CA LEU A 91 -15.68 12.54 -17.15
C LEU A 91 -14.94 11.21 -16.93
N TYR A 92 -15.17 10.19 -17.77
CA TYR A 92 -14.41 8.93 -17.68
C TYR A 92 -12.90 9.16 -17.84
N THR A 93 -12.51 9.93 -18.86
CA THR A 93 -11.10 10.21 -19.15
C THR A 93 -10.43 11.00 -18.04
N SER A 94 -11.11 12.04 -17.52
CA SER A 94 -10.60 12.84 -16.41
C SER A 94 -10.51 12.04 -15.11
N ILE A 95 -11.44 11.13 -14.86
CA ILE A 95 -11.39 10.19 -13.73
C ILE A 95 -10.15 9.29 -13.85
N LYS A 96 -9.92 8.68 -15.01
CA LYS A 96 -8.74 7.82 -15.25
C LYS A 96 -7.43 8.60 -15.08
N LYS A 97 -7.36 9.80 -15.66
CA LYS A 97 -6.19 10.68 -15.53
C LYS A 97 -5.91 11.07 -14.09
N ARG A 98 -6.92 11.48 -13.33
CA ARG A 98 -6.78 11.83 -11.90
C ARG A 98 -6.34 10.64 -11.06
N MET A 99 -6.77 9.44 -11.40
CA MET A 99 -6.30 8.23 -10.73
C MET A 99 -4.83 7.92 -11.03
N GLU A 100 -4.40 8.12 -12.28
CA GLU A 100 -2.99 7.97 -12.64
C GLU A 100 -2.13 9.01 -11.91
N ASP A 101 -2.57 10.26 -11.87
CA ASP A 101 -1.91 11.34 -11.12
C ASP A 101 -1.83 11.02 -9.61
N ALA A 102 -2.94 10.56 -9.03
CA ALA A 102 -3.01 10.16 -7.62
C ALA A 102 -2.08 8.97 -7.32
N ARG A 103 -2.02 7.99 -8.22
CA ARG A 103 -1.10 6.85 -8.13
C ARG A 103 0.35 7.28 -8.17
N ILE A 104 0.72 8.19 -9.09
CA ILE A 104 2.08 8.72 -9.17
C ILE A 104 2.43 9.49 -7.89
N ALA A 105 1.51 10.28 -7.36
CA ALA A 105 1.69 10.99 -6.09
C ALA A 105 1.90 10.02 -4.91
N HIS A 106 1.08 8.97 -4.82
CA HIS A 106 1.19 7.96 -3.78
C HIS A 106 2.51 7.18 -3.87
N GLU A 107 2.92 6.76 -5.07
CA GLU A 107 4.22 6.10 -5.26
C GLU A 107 5.39 7.00 -4.84
N ARG A 108 5.32 8.31 -5.11
CA ARG A 108 6.34 9.28 -4.67
C ARG A 108 6.36 9.39 -3.14
N GLU A 109 5.20 9.40 -2.48
CA GLU A 109 5.10 9.41 -1.02
C GLU A 109 5.66 8.15 -0.38
N VAL A 110 5.29 6.97 -0.89
CA VAL A 110 5.81 5.69 -0.41
C VAL A 110 7.33 5.63 -0.56
N ARG A 111 7.89 6.11 -1.67
CA ARG A 111 9.36 6.21 -1.85
C ARG A 111 10.00 7.15 -0.82
N ARG A 112 9.40 8.32 -0.56
CA ARG A 112 9.89 9.26 0.46
C ARG A 112 9.89 8.62 1.85
N ILE A 113 8.83 7.93 2.23
CA ILE A 113 8.71 7.24 3.53
C ILE A 113 9.74 6.11 3.64
N LYS A 114 9.92 5.30 2.58
CA LYS A 114 10.92 4.23 2.55
C LYS A 114 12.35 4.77 2.73
N LYS A 115 12.70 5.88 2.07
CA LYS A 115 14.00 6.54 2.22
C LYS A 115 14.23 7.00 3.67
N ARG A 116 13.26 7.72 4.26
CA ARG A 116 13.34 8.14 5.67
C ARG A 116 13.55 6.96 6.62
N ARG A 117 12.78 5.89 6.47
CA ARG A 117 12.95 4.68 7.30
C ARG A 117 14.31 4.00 7.13
N ALA A 118 14.88 4.02 5.93
CA ALA A 118 16.21 3.50 5.68
C ALA A 118 17.31 4.36 6.35
N GLU A 119 17.18 5.68 6.30
CA GLU A 119 18.09 6.62 6.98
C GLU A 119 18.03 6.45 8.50
N PHE A 120 16.83 6.35 9.09
CA PHE A 120 16.69 6.11 10.53
C PHE A 120 17.37 4.81 10.98
N ARG A 121 17.22 3.71 10.21
CA ARG A 121 17.88 2.43 10.55
C ARG A 121 19.40 2.52 10.46
N LYS A 122 19.94 3.24 9.47
CA LYS A 122 21.39 3.46 9.35
C LYS A 122 21.92 4.26 10.53
N ASN A 123 21.23 5.35 10.90
CA ASN A 123 21.65 6.19 12.02
C ASN A 123 21.58 5.44 13.36
N LEU A 124 20.56 4.61 13.59
CA LEU A 124 20.48 3.75 14.76
C LEU A 124 21.61 2.71 14.82
N GLY A 125 21.96 2.09 13.68
CA GLY A 125 23.07 1.13 13.62
C GLY A 125 24.43 1.78 13.92
N ILE A 126 24.67 2.97 13.36
CA ILE A 126 25.91 3.72 13.62
C ILE A 126 25.97 4.17 15.09
N ALA A 127 24.88 4.74 15.62
CA ALA A 127 24.82 5.16 17.01
C ALA A 127 25.02 3.98 17.99
N GLY A 128 24.43 2.80 17.68
CA GLY A 128 24.63 1.59 18.46
C GLY A 128 26.07 1.10 18.45
N THR A 129 26.76 1.18 17.30
CA THR A 129 28.15 0.75 17.17
C THR A 129 29.11 1.70 17.89
N VAL A 130 28.85 3.02 17.82
CA VAL A 130 29.64 4.04 18.53
C VAL A 130 29.46 3.92 20.05
N LEU A 131 28.23 3.73 20.52
CA LEU A 131 27.96 3.52 21.95
C LEU A 131 28.62 2.24 22.47
N LEU A 132 28.54 1.14 21.72
CA LEU A 132 29.13 -0.13 22.12
C LEU A 132 30.66 -0.03 22.16
N GLY A 133 31.28 0.62 21.17
CA GLY A 133 32.70 0.91 21.17
C GLY A 133 33.15 1.76 22.37
N TRP A 134 32.38 2.79 22.73
CA TRP A 134 32.65 3.64 23.90
C TRP A 134 32.57 2.87 25.22
N VAL A 135 31.52 2.06 25.39
CA VAL A 135 31.33 1.23 26.60
C VAL A 135 32.45 0.19 26.73
N CYS A 136 32.84 -0.47 25.64
CA CYS A 136 33.97 -1.41 25.65
C CYS A 136 35.29 -0.72 25.99
N PHE A 137 35.55 0.47 25.46
CA PHE A 137 36.76 1.23 25.74
C PHE A 137 36.84 1.65 27.22
N MET A 138 35.74 2.16 27.79
CA MET A 138 35.67 2.53 29.21
C MET A 138 35.78 1.31 30.13
N GLY A 139 35.16 0.18 29.77
CA GLY A 139 35.30 -1.07 30.51
C GLY A 139 36.74 -1.59 30.53
N PHE A 140 37.45 -1.48 29.41
CA PHE A 140 38.85 -1.88 29.32
C PHE A 140 39.76 -0.99 30.19
N LEU A 141 39.56 0.33 30.17
CA LEU A 141 40.33 1.25 31.03
C LEU A 141 40.12 0.97 32.51
N TRP A 142 38.87 0.71 32.93
CA TRP A 142 38.59 0.35 34.32
C TRP A 142 39.26 -0.95 34.73
N PHE A 143 39.24 -1.97 33.86
CA PHE A 143 39.92 -3.25 34.10
C PHE A 143 41.44 -3.08 34.25
N VAL A 144 42.07 -2.26 33.41
CA VAL A 144 43.52 -1.99 33.48
C VAL A 144 43.89 -1.25 34.77
N ILE A 145 43.09 -0.26 35.19
CA ILE A 145 43.33 0.48 36.44
C ILE A 145 43.18 -0.44 37.66
N TRP A 146 42.16 -1.30 37.67
CA TRP A 146 41.95 -2.27 38.74
C TRP A 146 43.11 -3.27 38.85
N PHE A 147 43.60 -3.76 37.70
CA PHE A 147 44.73 -4.70 37.66
C PHE A 147 46.05 -4.07 38.13
N LEU A 148 46.34 -2.82 37.72
CA LEU A 148 47.51 -2.08 38.21
C LEU A 148 47.41 -1.71 39.70
N GLY A 149 46.19 -1.53 40.21
CA GLY A 149 45.93 -1.28 41.63
C GLY A 149 46.10 -2.51 42.54
N GLN A 150 45.97 -3.73 42.01
CA GLN A 150 46.21 -4.97 42.76
C GLN A 150 47.70 -5.36 42.86
N VAL A 151 48.56 -4.83 41.99
CA VAL A 151 49.98 -5.21 41.89
C VAL A 151 50.89 -4.31 42.77
N ARG A 152 50.32 -3.32 43.47
CA ARG A 152 51.03 -2.41 44.38
C ARG A 152 50.68 -2.69 45.83
#